data_AF-A0A7X7UUW4-F1
#
_entry.id   AF-A0A7X7UUW4-F1
#
_cell.length_a   1.000
_cell.length_b   1.000
_cell.length_c   1.000
_cell.angle_alpha   90.00
_cell.angle_beta   90.00
_cell.angle_gamma   90.00
#
_symmetry.space_group_name_H-M   'P 1'
#
loop_
_entity.id
_entity.type
_entity.pdbx_description
1 polymer ?
#
loop_
_entity_poly.entity_id
_entity_poly.type
_entity_poly.pdbx_seq_one_letter_code
_entity_poly.pdbx_strand_id
1 'polypeptide(L)'
;MGYIPNPELVKEEKFNVVGSFTGMDKHPGSLEGMHEQTVKLLVAADCGMIIGGEVYGGYSVGELTNAIGFLIQTHTNIKTLLSAQIGTHTLLTGSPAAYPLIKAAENVVKKLKR
;
A
#
# COMPACT_ATOMS: atom_id res chain seq x y z
N MET A 1 27.67 -31.47 -10.00
CA MET A 1 28.10 -30.76 -8.79
C MET A 1 27.04 -29.72 -8.48
N GLY A 2 26.03 -30.08 -7.68
CA GLY A 2 24.91 -29.20 -7.36
C GLY A 2 25.35 -28.18 -6.31
N TYR A 3 25.13 -26.89 -6.59
CA TYR A 3 25.30 -25.87 -5.57
C TYR A 3 24.15 -26.00 -4.56
N ILE A 4 24.45 -26.45 -3.35
CA ILE A 4 23.53 -26.37 -2.22
C ILE A 4 23.91 -25.08 -1.48
N PRO A 5 23.12 -23.99 -1.61
CA PRO A 5 23.41 -22.75 -0.91
C PRO A 5 23.42 -22.98 0.61
N ASN A 6 24.36 -22.32 1.30
CA ASN A 6 24.47 -22.35 2.76
C ASN A 6 23.13 -21.90 3.40
N PRO A 7 22.51 -22.68 4.31
CA PRO A 7 21.27 -22.30 4.99
C PRO A 7 21.35 -20.96 5.74
N GLU A 8 22.55 -20.49 6.08
CA GLU A 8 22.76 -19.18 6.70
C GLU A 8 22.64 -18.01 5.72
N LEU A 9 22.86 -18.20 4.42
CA LEU A 9 22.60 -17.19 3.38
C LEU A 9 21.10 -16.91 3.21
N VAL A 10 20.25 -17.88 3.55
CA VAL A 10 18.78 -17.78 3.40
C VAL A 10 18.13 -17.02 4.55
N LYS A 11 18.90 -16.64 5.59
CA LYS A 11 18.32 -16.17 6.85
C LYS A 11 17.88 -14.71 6.90
N GLU A 12 18.13 -13.86 5.90
CA GLU A 12 17.74 -12.46 6.03
C GLU A 12 17.56 -11.65 4.72
N GLU A 13 17.32 -12.28 3.58
CA GLU A 13 16.86 -11.51 2.42
C GLU A 13 15.40 -11.08 2.65
N LYS A 14 15.21 -9.82 3.06
CA LYS A 14 13.89 -9.18 3.02
C LYS A 14 13.54 -8.93 1.56
N PHE A 15 12.99 -9.96 0.91
CA PHE A 15 12.50 -9.89 -0.47
C PHE A 15 11.41 -8.82 -0.66
N ASN A 16 10.85 -8.29 0.42
CA ASN A 16 9.80 -7.30 0.42
C ASN A 16 9.97 -6.20 1.46
N VAL A 17 9.31 -5.07 1.18
CA VAL A 17 9.18 -3.91 2.05
C VAL A 17 7.70 -3.69 2.31
N VAL A 18 7.36 -3.52 3.59
CA VAL A 18 5.98 -3.25 4.03
C VAL A 18 5.84 -1.79 4.42
N GLY A 19 4.81 -1.11 3.93
CA GLY A 19 4.37 0.20 4.39
C GLY A 19 2.90 0.14 4.78
N SER A 20 2.52 0.83 5.85
CA SER A 20 1.13 0.90 6.28
C SER A 20 0.77 2.31 6.75
N PHE A 21 -0.51 2.63 6.69
CA PHE A 21 -1.06 3.86 7.23
C PHE A 21 -2.53 3.66 7.61
N THR A 22 -2.95 4.32 8.69
CA THR A 22 -4.33 4.37 9.15
C THR A 22 -4.80 5.81 9.10
N GLY A 23 -5.92 6.05 8.42
CA GLY A 23 -6.58 7.35 8.34
C GLY A 23 -8.09 7.18 8.20
N MET A 24 -8.82 8.27 8.03
CA MET A 24 -10.27 8.21 7.84
C MET A 24 -10.62 7.86 6.38
N ASP A 25 -11.66 7.03 6.18
CA ASP A 25 -12.19 6.66 4.85
C ASP A 25 -12.87 7.83 4.12
N LYS A 26 -13.24 8.90 4.84
CA LYS A 26 -13.90 10.12 4.33
C LYS A 26 -13.29 11.37 4.96
N HIS A 27 -13.67 12.53 4.43
CA HIS A 27 -13.29 13.84 4.96
C HIS A 27 -14.54 14.73 5.09
N PRO A 28 -14.64 15.66 6.05
CA PRO A 28 -13.79 15.79 7.22
C PRO A 28 -13.91 14.58 8.15
N GLY A 29 -12.90 14.34 8.99
CA GLY A 29 -12.91 13.28 10.00
C GLY A 29 -13.88 13.53 11.17
N SER A 30 -14.83 14.45 11.01
CA SER A 30 -15.96 14.71 11.90
C SER A 30 -17.31 14.31 11.29
N LEU A 31 -17.33 13.77 10.07
CA LEU A 31 -18.53 13.39 9.31
C LEU A 31 -19.19 12.13 9.88
N GLU A 32 -20.50 12.13 10.11
CA GLU A 32 -21.21 10.93 10.56
C GLU A 32 -21.01 9.73 9.59
N GLY A 33 -20.81 8.52 10.15
CA GLY A 33 -20.65 7.29 9.35
C GLY A 33 -19.30 7.14 8.64
N MET A 34 -18.28 7.84 9.11
CA MET A 34 -16.87 7.64 8.74
C MET A 34 -16.25 6.51 9.56
N HIS A 35 -15.27 5.83 8.97
CA HIS A 35 -14.55 4.73 9.60
C HIS A 35 -13.05 4.97 9.52
N GLU A 36 -12.33 4.49 10.53
CA GLU A 36 -10.90 4.28 10.37
C GLU A 36 -10.67 3.25 9.27
N GLN A 37 -9.68 3.54 8.44
CA GLN A 37 -9.31 2.75 7.30
C GLN A 37 -7.80 2.59 7.27
N THR A 38 -7.36 1.34 7.38
CA THR A 38 -5.96 0.96 7.37
C THR A 38 -5.62 0.31 6.04
N VAL A 39 -4.56 0.79 5.40
CA VAL A 39 -3.98 0.16 4.21
C VAL A 39 -2.56 -0.27 4.53
N LYS A 40 -2.22 -1.51 4.16
CA LYS A 40 -0.86 -2.04 4.14
C LYS A 40 -0.51 -2.43 2.71
N LEU A 41 0.66 -2.05 2.24
CA LEU A 41 1.20 -2.45 0.95
C LEU A 41 2.46 -3.29 1.16
N LEU A 42 2.55 -4.36 0.38
CA LEU A 42 3.71 -5.23 0.26
C LEU A 42 4.37 -4.99 -1.10
N VAL A 43 5.65 -4.63 -1.09
CA VAL A 43 6.37 -4.21 -2.29
C VAL A 43 7.67 -4.99 -2.41
N ALA A 44 7.97 -5.51 -3.60
CA ALA A 44 9.22 -6.22 -3.88
C ALA A 44 10.41 -5.27 -3.66
N ALA A 45 11.38 -5.69 -2.83
CA ALA A 45 12.47 -4.82 -2.39
C ALA A 45 13.46 -4.46 -3.51
N ASP A 46 13.61 -5.37 -4.48
CA ASP A 46 14.56 -5.29 -5.60
C ASP A 46 14.11 -4.33 -6.71
N CYS A 47 12.82 -4.30 -7.03
CA CYS A 47 12.28 -3.58 -8.18
C CYS A 47 11.18 -2.57 -7.82
N GLY A 48 10.65 -2.59 -6.60
CA GLY A 48 9.61 -1.67 -6.16
C GLY A 48 8.22 -1.97 -6.70
N MET A 49 7.97 -3.18 -7.22
CA MET A 49 6.64 -3.60 -7.68
C MET A 49 5.71 -3.90 -6.52
N ILE A 50 4.45 -3.48 -6.63
CA ILE A 50 3.40 -3.85 -5.67
C ILE A 50 3.05 -5.32 -5.89
N ILE A 51 3.23 -6.14 -4.86
CA ILE A 51 3.00 -7.61 -4.91
C ILE A 51 1.91 -8.07 -3.96
N GLY A 52 1.38 -7.17 -3.12
CA GLY A 52 0.33 -7.48 -2.18
C GLY A 52 -0.18 -6.23 -1.45
N GLY A 53 -1.32 -6.37 -0.81
CA GLY A 53 -1.84 -5.37 0.10
C GLY A 53 -3.00 -5.90 0.93
N GLU A 54 -3.22 -5.25 2.07
CA GLU A 54 -4.30 -5.54 3.01
C GLU A 54 -5.05 -4.24 3.28
N VAL A 55 -6.38 -4.33 3.37
CA VAL A 55 -7.25 -3.21 3.71
C VAL A 55 -8.21 -3.62 4.81
N TYR A 56 -8.33 -2.80 5.84
CA TYR A 56 -9.25 -3.00 6.97
C TYR A 56 -9.97 -1.69 7.29
N GLY A 57 -11.28 -1.74 7.57
CA GLY A 57 -12.09 -0.55 7.84
C GLY A 57 -13.56 -0.74 7.47
N GLY A 58 -14.24 0.37 7.15
CA GLY A 58 -15.65 0.40 6.73
C GLY A 58 -15.90 -0.09 5.29
N TYR A 59 -17.06 0.22 4.72
CA TYR A 59 -17.49 -0.33 3.43
C TYR A 59 -16.56 -0.01 2.24
N SER A 60 -15.80 1.10 2.30
CA SER A 60 -14.87 1.50 1.24
C SER A 60 -13.73 0.51 1.01
N VAL A 61 -13.48 -0.42 1.94
CA VAL A 61 -12.41 -1.43 1.78
C VAL A 61 -12.60 -2.33 0.57
N GLY A 62 -13.85 -2.58 0.15
CA GLY A 62 -14.14 -3.43 -1.01
C GLY A 62 -13.58 -2.83 -2.31
N GLU A 63 -13.81 -1.55 -2.54
CA GLU A 63 -13.28 -0.84 -3.71
C GLU A 63 -11.75 -0.78 -3.69
N LEU A 64 -11.18 -0.47 -2.52
CA LEU A 64 -9.73 -0.42 -2.37
C LEU A 64 -9.04 -1.76 -2.54
N THR A 65 -9.69 -2.85 -2.12
CA THR A 65 -9.20 -4.22 -2.36
C THR A 65 -9.12 -4.49 -3.86
N ASN A 66 -10.15 -4.12 -4.63
CA ASN A 66 -10.14 -4.24 -6.09
C ASN A 66 -9.07 -3.35 -6.74
N ALA A 67 -8.91 -2.11 -6.26
CA ALA A 67 -7.87 -1.21 -6.75
C ALA A 67 -6.46 -1.78 -6.52
N ILE A 68 -6.19 -2.34 -5.33
CA ILE A 68 -4.92 -3.01 -5.04
C ILE A 68 -4.74 -4.26 -5.93
N GLY A 69 -5.79 -5.05 -6.11
CA GLY A 69 -5.78 -6.19 -7.05
C GLY A 69 -5.40 -5.75 -8.46
N PHE A 70 -5.96 -4.64 -8.94
CA PHE A 70 -5.60 -4.06 -10.25
C PHE A 70 -4.14 -3.58 -10.30
N LEU A 71 -3.64 -2.93 -9.25
CA LEU A 71 -2.23 -2.49 -9.17
C LEU A 71 -1.26 -3.68 -9.24
N ILE A 72 -1.59 -4.79 -8.58
CA ILE A 72 -0.82 -6.04 -8.63
C ILE A 72 -0.89 -6.64 -10.04
N GLN A 73 -2.10 -6.78 -10.60
CA GLN A 73 -2.35 -7.36 -11.92
C GLN A 73 -1.63 -6.60 -13.05
N THR A 74 -1.47 -5.29 -12.89
CA THR A 74 -0.79 -4.41 -13.86
C THR A 74 0.70 -4.25 -13.61
N HIS A 75 1.27 -4.98 -12.64
CA HIS A 75 2.68 -4.90 -12.29
C HIS A 75 3.12 -3.47 -11.92
N THR A 76 2.24 -2.71 -11.25
CA THR A 76 2.47 -1.30 -10.97
C THR A 76 3.65 -1.11 -10.02
N ASN A 77 4.59 -0.24 -10.40
CA ASN A 77 5.67 0.22 -9.52
C ASN A 77 5.14 1.19 -8.47
N ILE A 78 5.64 1.09 -7.24
CA ILE A 78 5.23 1.96 -6.13
C ILE A 78 5.42 3.45 -6.42
N LYS A 79 6.44 3.83 -7.20
CA LYS A 79 6.68 5.22 -7.62
C LYS A 79 5.61 5.70 -8.61
N THR A 80 5.12 4.81 -9.48
CA THR A 80 4.01 5.11 -10.39
C THR A 80 2.73 5.37 -9.63
N LEU A 81 2.44 4.60 -8.57
CA LEU A 81 1.29 4.84 -7.68
C LEU A 81 1.37 6.24 -7.02
N LEU A 82 2.55 6.67 -6.57
CA LEU A 82 2.73 8.00 -5.98
C LEU A 82 2.51 9.15 -6.97
N SER A 83 2.73 8.92 -8.26
CA SER A 83 2.47 9.90 -9.33
C SER A 83 1.12 9.70 -10.03
N ALA A 84 0.31 8.73 -9.59
CA ALA A 84 -0.95 8.41 -10.23
C ALA A 84 -1.95 9.56 -10.06
N GLN A 85 -2.74 9.83 -11.09
CA GLN A 85 -3.80 10.83 -11.05
C GLN A 85 -5.05 10.26 -10.37
N ILE A 86 -5.00 10.15 -9.05
CA ILE A 86 -6.11 9.67 -8.22
C ILE A 86 -6.84 10.87 -7.64
N GLY A 87 -8.11 11.02 -8.01
CA GLY A 87 -9.00 12.01 -7.40
C GLY A 87 -9.47 11.55 -6.02
N THR A 88 -9.70 12.52 -5.13
CA THR A 88 -10.36 12.29 -3.84
C THR A 88 -11.69 13.03 -3.80
N HIS A 89 -12.72 12.40 -3.24
CA HIS A 89 -14.01 13.03 -3.00
C HIS A 89 -14.38 12.91 -1.53
N THR A 90 -14.78 14.04 -0.92
CA THR A 90 -15.06 14.23 0.50
C THR A 90 -15.93 13.11 1.12
N LEU A 91 -16.99 12.69 0.42
CA LEU A 91 -17.93 11.66 0.91
C LEU A 91 -17.54 10.20 0.59
N LEU A 92 -16.49 9.97 -0.20
CA LEU A 92 -16.13 8.63 -0.72
C LEU A 92 -14.72 8.20 -0.35
N THR A 93 -13.79 9.15 -0.16
CA THR A 93 -12.38 8.88 0.10
C THR A 93 -11.82 9.82 1.17
N GLY A 94 -10.78 9.39 1.86
CA GLY A 94 -10.03 10.23 2.80
C GLY A 94 -9.45 11.49 2.14
N SER A 95 -9.06 12.45 2.97
CA SER A 95 -8.43 13.70 2.52
C SER A 95 -7.24 13.42 1.59
N PRO A 96 -7.01 14.19 0.51
CA PRO A 96 -5.84 14.01 -0.34
C PRO A 96 -4.51 14.11 0.43
N ALA A 97 -4.47 14.84 1.55
CA ALA A 97 -3.29 14.92 2.42
C ALA A 97 -3.06 13.67 3.28
N ALA A 98 -4.09 12.84 3.47
CA ALA A 98 -4.10 11.70 4.40
C ALA A 98 -4.74 10.43 3.81
N TYR A 99 -4.84 10.32 2.48
CA TYR A 99 -5.52 9.21 1.84
C TYR A 99 -4.75 7.90 2.11
N PRO A 100 -5.34 6.89 2.79
CA PRO A 100 -4.57 5.77 3.34
C PRO A 100 -3.73 5.00 2.32
N LEU A 101 -4.23 4.81 1.09
CA LEU A 101 -3.50 4.14 0.02
C LEU A 101 -2.18 4.86 -0.32
N ILE A 102 -2.25 6.18 -0.50
CA ILE A 102 -1.09 7.00 -0.88
C ILE A 102 -0.10 7.10 0.27
N LYS A 103 -0.58 7.29 1.51
CA LYS A 103 0.29 7.35 2.69
C LYS A 103 0.99 6.03 2.99
N ALA A 104 0.31 4.89 2.77
CA ALA A 104 0.95 3.58 2.85
C ALA A 104 2.07 3.45 1.80
N ALA A 105 1.84 3.91 0.57
CA ALA A 105 2.85 3.91 -0.49
C ALA A 105 4.06 4.81 -0.19
N GLU A 106 3.83 6.01 0.35
CA GLU A 106 4.91 6.89 0.82
C GLU A 106 5.76 6.21 1.90
N ASN A 107 5.10 5.50 2.83
CA ASN A 107 5.79 4.77 3.90
C ASN A 107 6.61 3.59 3.36
N VAL A 108 6.20 2.94 2.27
CA VAL A 108 7.06 1.97 1.55
C VAL A 108 8.27 2.69 0.96
N VAL A 109 8.07 3.77 0.20
CA VAL A 109 9.17 4.44 -0.52
C VAL A 109 10.22 5.01 0.44
N LYS A 110 9.82 5.49 1.61
CA LYS A 110 10.76 5.91 2.68
C LYS A 110 11.66 4.77 3.15
N LYS A 111 11.17 3.52 3.13
CA LYS A 111 11.91 2.33 3.54
C LYS A 111 12.79 1.78 2.41
N LEU A 112 12.38 1.92 1.14
CA LEU A 112 13.18 1.51 -0.03
C LEU A 112 14.43 2.40 -0.28
N LYS A 113 14.44 3.64 0.22
CA LYS A 113 15.56 4.58 0.04
C LYS A 113 16.72 4.38 1.05
N ARG A 114 16.84 3.21 1.67
CA ARG A 114 17.87 2.88 2.66
C ARG A 114 18.69 1.68 2.24
#